data_AF-X1VZ75-F1
#
_entry.id   AF-X1VZ75-F1
#
_cell.length_a   1.000
_cell.length_b   1.000
_cell.length_c   1.000
_cell.angle_alpha   90.00
_cell.angle_beta   90.00
_cell.angle_gamma   90.00
#
_symmetry.space_group_name_H-M   'P 1'
#
loop_
_entity.id
_entity.type
_entity.pdbx_description
1 polymer ?
#
loop_
_entity_poly.entity_id
_entity_poly.type
_entity_poly.pdbx_seq_one_letter_code
_entity_poly.pdbx_strand_id
1 'polypeptide(L)'
;LNLVKPKFFMPIHGEYRHLTLHAKLAESVGIPKDNILMLEDGDILELGPQAGRITGKVTSGNVYVDGLSGGGIGTVVLRDRRMLS
;
A
#
# COMPACT_ATOMS: atom_id res chain seq x y z
N LEU A 1 15.53 0.68 10.87
CA LEU A 1 14.90 1.87 11.50
C LEU A 1 15.89 2.66 12.36
N ASN A 2 16.67 2.02 13.23
CA ASN A 2 17.62 2.70 14.13
C ASN A 2 18.81 3.39 13.42
N LEU A 3 19.16 2.95 12.21
CA LEU A 3 20.22 3.59 11.40
C LEU A 3 19.72 4.87 10.72
N VAL A 4 18.56 4.80 10.07
CA VAL A 4 18.00 5.91 9.28
C VAL A 4 17.35 6.97 10.17
N LYS A 5 16.79 6.59 11.33
CA LYS A 5 16.08 7.47 12.27
C LYS A 5 15.05 8.37 11.59
N PRO A 6 14.07 7.79 10.88
CA PRO A 6 13.14 8.59 10.08
C PRO A 6 12.20 9.41 10.97
N LYS A 7 11.87 10.64 10.53
CA LYS A 7 10.85 11.46 11.19
C LYS A 7 9.44 10.89 11.00
N PHE A 8 9.15 10.40 9.79
CA PHE A 8 7.90 9.74 9.41
C PHE A 8 8.20 8.36 8.83
N PHE A 9 7.33 7.39 9.08
CA PHE A 9 7.51 6.04 8.60
C PHE A 9 6.25 5.54 7.88
N MET A 10 6.41 5.04 6.66
CA MET A 10 5.34 4.41 5.88
C MET A 10 5.77 2.97 5.58
N PRO A 11 5.15 1.95 6.19
CA PRO A 11 5.44 0.58 5.83
C PRO A 11 4.93 0.29 4.42
N ILE A 12 5.78 -0.33 3.60
CA ILE A 12 5.47 -0.74 2.22
C ILE A 12 5.78 -2.22 2.01
N HIS A 13 5.28 -2.75 0.90
CA HIS A 13 5.50 -4.11 0.43
C HIS A 13 5.01 -5.21 1.39
N GLY A 14 3.79 -5.68 1.13
CA GLY A 14 3.20 -6.83 1.81
C GLY A 14 1.71 -6.63 2.03
N GLU A 15 1.01 -7.71 2.34
CA GLU A 15 -0.38 -7.63 2.81
C GLU A 15 -0.52 -6.78 4.09
N TYR A 16 -1.74 -6.32 4.35
CA TYR A 16 -2.07 -5.47 5.50
C TYR A 16 -1.53 -5.97 6.85
N ARG A 17 -1.55 -7.30 7.07
CA ARG A 17 -1.00 -7.91 8.29
C ARG A 17 0.50 -7.64 8.46
N HIS A 18 1.27 -7.69 7.37
CA HIS A 18 2.70 -7.43 7.39
C HIS A 18 2.95 -5.94 7.66
N LEU A 19 2.20 -5.06 7.01
CA LEU A 19 2.32 -3.61 7.18
C LEU A 19 1.99 -3.19 8.62
N THR A 20 0.96 -3.78 9.22
CA THR A 20 0.59 -3.53 10.62
C THR A 20 1.68 -3.99 11.59
N LEU A 21 2.30 -5.15 11.37
CA LEU A 21 3.42 -5.61 12.20
C LEU A 21 4.67 -4.74 12.01
N HIS A 22 4.92 -4.25 10.78
CA HIS A 22 6.04 -3.35 10.49
C HIS A 22 5.83 -1.98 11.15
N ALA A 23 4.60 -1.46 11.16
CA ALA A 23 4.22 -0.27 11.91
C ALA A 23 4.45 -0.45 13.42
N LYS A 24 4.02 -1.58 14.01
CA LYS A 24 4.29 -1.89 15.42
C LYS A 24 5.79 -1.98 15.72
N LEU A 25 6.58 -2.55 14.80
CA LEU A 25 8.04 -2.58 14.94
C LEU A 25 8.62 -1.15 14.95
N ALA A 26 8.12 -0.27 14.08
CA ALA A 26 8.53 1.13 14.05
C ALA A 26 8.19 1.88 15.33
N GLU A 27 7.00 1.66 15.87
CA GLU A 27 6.58 2.21 17.17
C GLU A 27 7.49 1.70 18.29
N SER A 28 7.83 0.40 18.30
CA SER A 28 8.67 -0.23 19.33
C SER A 28 10.10 0.31 19.39
N VAL A 29 10.59 0.92 18.30
CA VAL A 29 11.92 1.55 18.25
C VAL A 29 11.88 3.07 18.39
N GLY A 30 10.73 3.62 18.82
CA GLY A 30 10.60 5.01 19.24
C GLY A 30 10.09 5.98 18.18
N ILE A 31 9.57 5.50 17.03
CA ILE A 31 8.88 6.37 16.07
C ILE A 31 7.48 6.63 16.62
N PRO A 32 7.05 7.90 16.83
CA PRO A 32 5.72 8.21 17.33
C PRO A 32 4.64 7.64 16.42
N LYS A 33 3.57 7.08 17.01
CA LYS A 33 2.46 6.49 16.26
C LYS A 33 1.84 7.44 15.24
N ASP A 34 1.71 8.72 15.58
CA ASP A 34 1.17 9.77 14.69
C ASP A 34 2.07 10.06 13.48
N ASN A 35 3.33 9.63 13.54
CA ASN A 35 4.28 9.74 12.44
C ASN A 35 4.38 8.43 11.62
N ILE A 36 3.60 7.40 11.96
CA ILE A 36 3.52 6.14 11.22
C ILE A 36 2.27 6.16 10.34
N LEU A 37 2.47 6.23 9.04
CA LEU A 37 1.44 6.50 8.05
C LEU A 37 1.12 5.20 7.30
N MET A 38 -0.06 4.64 7.60
CA MET A 38 -0.57 3.45 6.90
C MET A 38 -1.32 3.90 5.64
N LEU A 39 -0.89 3.41 4.49
CA LEU A 39 -1.47 3.75 3.19
C LEU A 39 -1.99 2.51 2.46
N GLU A 40 -2.96 2.73 1.59
CA GLU A 40 -3.46 1.80 0.59
C GLU A 40 -3.09 2.25 -0.83
N ASP A 41 -3.22 1.34 -1.80
CA ASP A 41 -2.98 1.66 -3.21
C ASP A 41 -3.86 2.81 -3.67
N GLY A 42 -3.23 3.85 -4.21
CA GLY A 42 -3.89 5.06 -4.68
C GLY A 42 -3.95 6.19 -3.65
N ASP A 43 -3.62 5.98 -2.38
CA ASP A 43 -3.53 7.09 -1.42
C ASP A 43 -2.44 8.10 -1.81
N ILE A 44 -2.75 9.39 -1.63
CA ILE A 44 -1.80 10.48 -1.84
C ILE A 44 -1.24 10.88 -0.48
N LEU A 45 0.07 10.67 -0.29
CA LEU A 45 0.79 11.13 0.89
C LEU A 45 1.54 12.45 0.58
N GLU A 46 1.13 13.53 1.23
CA GLU A 46 1.87 14.79 1.24
C GLU A 46 2.83 14.80 2.44
N LEU A 47 4.13 14.99 2.16
CA LEU A 47 5.19 15.09 3.17
C LEU A 47 5.82 16.47 3.15
N GLY A 48 5.80 17.12 4.32
CA GLY A 48 6.55 18.35 4.58
C GLY A 48 7.53 18.19 5.73
N PRO A 49 8.37 19.20 6.00
CA PRO A 49 9.33 19.18 7.10
C PRO A 49 8.66 19.00 8.47
N GLN A 50 7.40 19.43 8.62
CA GLN A 50 6.69 19.42 9.91
C GLN A 50 5.58 18.36 10.01
N ALA A 51 4.92 18.02 8.91
CA ALA A 51 3.77 17.14 8.91
C ALA A 51 3.78 16.20 7.71
N GLY A 52 3.26 14.99 7.89
CA GLY A 52 2.87 14.07 6.84
C GLY A 52 1.37 13.83 6.92
N ARG A 53 0.65 13.92 5.79
CA ARG A 53 -0.81 13.77 5.77
C ARG A 53 -1.28 13.06 4.50
N ILE A 54 -2.31 12.24 4.64
CA ILE A 54 -3.00 11.64 3.50
C ILE A 54 -4.02 12.66 3.00
N THR A 55 -3.90 13.11 1.75
CA THR A 55 -4.66 14.26 1.22
C THR A 55 -5.69 13.90 0.16
N GLY A 56 -5.72 12.65 -0.29
CA GLY A 56 -6.70 12.18 -1.26
C GLY A 56 -6.37 10.79 -1.78
N LYS A 57 -7.08 10.40 -2.83
CA LYS A 57 -6.83 9.18 -3.60
C LYS A 57 -6.77 9.48 -5.09
N VAL A 58 -5.90 8.77 -5.80
CA VAL A 58 -5.91 8.66 -7.26
C VAL A 58 -6.51 7.32 -7.69
N THR A 59 -6.97 7.25 -8.94
CA THR A 59 -7.43 5.98 -9.50
C THR A 59 -6.27 4.99 -9.58
N SER A 60 -6.42 3.87 -8.89
CA SER A 60 -5.47 2.74 -8.84
C SER A 60 -6.23 1.42 -9.01
N GLY A 61 -5.53 0.37 -9.41
CA GLY A 61 -6.13 -0.95 -9.54
C GLY A 61 -5.27 -1.91 -10.35
N ASN A 62 -5.70 -3.16 -10.40
CA ASN A 62 -4.97 -4.22 -11.09
C ASN A 62 -5.36 -4.28 -12.56
N VAL A 63 -4.37 -4.47 -13.44
CA VAL A 63 -4.56 -4.86 -14.83
C VAL A 63 -4.08 -6.30 -14.99
N TYR A 64 -4.99 -7.19 -15.36
CA TYR A 64 -4.70 -8.62 -15.53
C TYR A 64 -4.20 -8.90 -16.95
N VAL A 65 -3.12 -9.66 -17.13
CA VAL A 65 -2.54 -9.96 -18.47
C VAL A 65 -2.64 -11.45 -18.77
N ASP A 66 -3.12 -11.80 -19.97
CA ASP A 66 -3.21 -13.20 -20.46
C ASP A 66 -2.81 -13.29 -21.93
N GLY A 67 -1.51 -13.46 -22.14
CA GLY A 67 -0.82 -13.99 -23.33
C GLY A 67 -1.10 -13.35 -24.70
N LEU A 68 -2.35 -13.42 -25.18
CA LEU A 68 -2.74 -13.11 -26.56
C LEU A 68 -3.37 -11.72 -26.72
N SER A 69 -3.82 -11.09 -25.63
CA SER A 69 -4.43 -9.77 -25.67
C SER A 69 -3.56 -8.79 -24.88
N GLY A 70 -2.93 -7.84 -25.56
CA GLY A 70 -2.21 -6.71 -24.97
C GLY A 70 -3.11 -5.70 -24.24
N GLY A 71 -4.27 -6.13 -23.77
CA GLY A 71 -5.28 -5.34 -23.07
C GLY A 71 -5.99 -6.23 -22.08
N GLY A 72 -6.03 -5.80 -20.83
CA GLY A 72 -6.21 -6.71 -19.70
C GLY A 72 -7.52 -7.47 -19.65
N ILE A 73 -7.48 -8.63 -18.98
CA ILE A 73 -8.68 -9.44 -18.74
C ILE A 73 -9.60 -8.67 -17.80
N GLY A 74 -10.85 -8.45 -18.23
CA GLY A 74 -11.90 -7.91 -17.38
C GLY A 74 -12.35 -8.93 -16.32
N THR A 75 -12.81 -8.44 -15.17
CA THR A 75 -13.26 -9.24 -14.02
C THR A 75 -14.31 -10.30 -14.35
N VAL A 76 -15.09 -10.10 -15.43
CA VAL A 76 -16.11 -11.05 -15.91
C VAL A 76 -15.50 -12.36 -16.38
N VAL A 77 -14.42 -12.32 -17.16
CA VAL A 77 -13.77 -13.52 -17.70
C VAL A 77 -13.13 -14.36 -16.58
N LEU A 78 -12.59 -13.71 -15.54
CA LEU A 78 -12.08 -14.40 -14.34
C LEU A 78 -13.22 -15.11 -13.58
N ARG A 79 -14.39 -14.49 -13.51
CA ARG A 79 -15.57 -15.07 -12.82
C ARG A 79 -16.11 -16.29 -13.57
N ASP A 80 -16.17 -16.25 -14.89
CA ASP A 80 -16.65 -17.36 -15.71
C ASP A 80 -15.73 -18.58 -15.62
N ARG A 81 -14.40 -18.37 -15.67
CA ARG A 81 -13.41 -19.45 -15.44
C ARG A 81 -13.61 -20.15 -14.10
N ARG A 82 -13.94 -19.38 -13.05
CA ARG A 82 -14.18 -19.93 -11.70
C ARG A 82 -15.47 -20.75 -11.60
N MET A 83 -16.50 -20.44 -12.39
CA MET A 83 -17.76 -21.21 -12.38
C MET A 83 -17.68 -22.52 -13.17
N LEU A 84 -16.76 -22.60 -14.14
CA LEU A 84 -16.59 -23.77 -15.02
C LEU A 84 -15.52 -24.76 -14.54
N SER A 85 -14.86 -24.50 -13.40
CA SER A 85 -13.88 -25.37 -12.73
C SER A 85 -14.50 -26.06 -11.54
#